data_AF-A0A4Q2A544-F1
#
_entry.id   AF-A0A4Q2A544-F1
#
_cell.length_a   1.000
_cell.length_b   1.000
_cell.length_c   1.000
_cell.angle_alpha   90.00
_cell.angle_beta   90.00
_cell.angle_gamma   90.00
#
_symmetry.space_group_name_H-M   'P 1'
#
loop_
_entity.id
_entity.type
_entity.pdbx_description
1 polymer ?
#
loop_
_entity_poly.entity_id
_entity_poly.type
_entity_poly.pdbx_seq_one_letter_code
_entity_poly.pdbx_strand_id
1 'polypeptide(L)' 'MFEIWMLEADGKRELVRDDVVDQRLARALVSEGNNGAAIRGEQYRYIAVPDPDAVDTASQS' A
#
# COMPACT_ATOMS: atom_id res chain seq x y z
N MET A 1 10.84 -1.23 -3.31
CA MET A 1 9.83 -1.74 -2.35
C MET A 1 8.58 -0.88 -2.47
N PHE A 2 7.46 -1.31 -1.89
CA PHE A 2 6.19 -0.58 -1.89
C PHE A 2 5.67 -0.48 -0.46
N GLU A 3 5.30 0.72 -0.08
CA GLU A 3 4.49 0.96 1.10
C GLU A 3 3.01 0.87 0.73
N ILE A 4 2.21 0.27 1.60
CA ILE A 4 0.76 0.30 1.53
C ILE A 4 0.26 1.22 2.63
N TRP A 5 -0.50 2.23 2.22
CA TRP A 5 -1.09 3.24 3.08
C TRP A 5 -2.61 3.10 3.09
N MET A 6 -3.21 3.19 4.26
CA MET A 6 -4.65 3.46 4.42
C MET A 6 -4.89 4.97 4.40
N LEU A 7 -5.85 5.40 3.59
CA LEU A 7 -6.30 6.78 3.49
C LEU A 7 -7.67 6.86 4.13
N GLU A 8 -7.78 7.56 5.24
CA GLU A 8 -9.05 7.92 5.85
C GLU A 8 -9.80 8.95 5.00
N ALA A 9 -11.10 9.14 5.26
CA ALA A 9 -11.95 10.05 4.49
C ALA A 9 -11.53 11.52 4.62
N ASP A 10 -10.87 11.88 5.72
CA ASP A 10 -10.31 13.21 5.98
C ASP A 10 -8.95 13.43 5.29
N GLY A 11 -8.43 12.42 4.59
CA GLY A 11 -7.14 12.46 3.89
C GLY A 11 -5.95 12.08 4.76
N LYS A 12 -6.15 11.76 6.04
CA LYS A 12 -5.09 11.22 6.91
C LYS A 12 -4.62 9.88 6.37
N ARG A 13 -3.30 9.67 6.45
CA ARG A 13 -2.66 8.44 6.01
C ARG A 13 -2.09 7.68 7.20
N GLU A 14 -2.27 6.37 7.17
CA GLU A 14 -1.66 5.42 8.09
C GLU A 14 -0.89 4.38 7.29
N LEU A 15 0.40 4.20 7.62
CA LEU A 15 1.22 3.17 7.02
C LEU A 15 0.80 1.82 7.60
N VAL A 16 0.32 0.92 6.75
CA VAL A 16 -0.15 -0.41 7.19
C VAL A 16 0.82 -1.53 6.83
N ARG A 17 1.66 -1.32 5.80
CA ARG A 17 2.76 -2.22 5.40
C ARG A 17 3.86 -1.45 4.69
N ASP A 18 5.10 -1.80 4.94
CA ASP A 18 6.31 -1.29 4.28
C ASP A 18 7.17 -2.41 3.69
N ASP A 19 6.82 -3.67 3.89
CA ASP A 19 7.62 -4.84 3.56
C ASP A 19 7.38 -5.43 2.16
N VAL A 20 6.61 -4.75 1.30
CA VAL A 20 6.12 -5.31 0.04
C VAL A 20 7.11 -5.05 -1.10
N VAL A 21 7.90 -6.06 -1.46
CA VAL A 21 8.94 -5.92 -2.50
C VAL A 21 8.43 -6.11 -3.94
N ASP A 22 7.30 -6.78 -4.13
CA ASP A 22 6.75 -7.10 -5.45
C ASP A 22 5.56 -6.21 -5.86
N GLN A 23 5.61 -5.66 -7.06
CA GLN A 23 4.57 -4.76 -7.57
C GLN A 23 3.21 -5.46 -7.77
N ARG A 24 3.20 -6.72 -8.21
CA ARG A 24 1.95 -7.46 -8.43
C ARG A 24 1.28 -7.78 -7.10
N LEU A 25 2.07 -8.16 -6.10
CA LEU A 25 1.61 -8.34 -4.73
C LEU A 25 1.04 -7.05 -4.14
N ALA A 26 1.73 -5.91 -4.30
CA ALA A 26 1.22 -4.61 -3.86
C ALA A 26 -0.14 -4.27 -4.48
N ARG A 27 -0.31 -4.51 -5.79
CA ARG A 27 -1.59 -4.31 -6.48
C ARG A 27 -2.69 -5.24 -5.99
N ALA A 28 -2.38 -6.52 -5.77
CA ALA A 28 -3.34 -7.50 -5.26
C ALA A 28 -3.85 -7.10 -3.87
N LEU A 29 -2.93 -6.76 -2.95
CA LEU A 29 -3.26 -6.32 -1.59
C LEU A 29 -4.14 -5.07 -1.58
N VAL A 30 -3.81 -4.06 -2.38
CA VAL A 30 -4.63 -2.85 -2.51
C VAL A 30 -6.02 -3.18 -3.05
N SER A 31 -6.11 -4.04 -4.07
CA SER A 31 -7.40 -4.44 -4.65
C SER A 31 -8.28 -5.19 -3.67
N GLU A 32 -7.73 -6.18 -2.96
CA GLU A 32 -8.46 -6.98 -1.97
C GLU A 32 -8.87 -6.15 -0.77
N GLY A 33 -7.96 -5.32 -0.24
CA GLY A 33 -8.25 -4.41 0.86
C GLY A 33 -9.37 -3.43 0.54
N ASN A 34 -9.33 -2.82 -0.65
CA ASN A 34 -10.37 -1.90 -1.10
C ASN A 34 -11.71 -2.58 -1.35
N ASN A 35 -11.70 -3.80 -1.91
CA ASN A 35 -12.92 -4.58 -2.06
C ASN A 35 -13.56 -4.89 -0.69
N GLY A 36 -12.75 -5.29 0.29
CA GLY A 36 -13.21 -5.54 1.66
C GLY A 36 -13.77 -4.27 2.33
N ALA A 37 -13.11 -3.12 2.14
CA ALA A 37 -13.56 -1.83 2.65
C ALA A 37 -14.94 -1.46 2.05
N ALA A 38 -15.09 -1.61 0.73
CA ALA A 38 -16.34 -1.32 0.03
C ALA A 38 -17.51 -2.20 0.49
N ILE A 39 -17.28 -3.51 0.67
CA ILE A 39 -18.29 -4.45 1.17
C ILE A 39 -18.78 -4.06 2.57
N ARG A 40 -17.88 -3.55 3.42
CA ARG A 40 -18.20 -3.15 4.80
C ARG A 40 -18.74 -1.72 4.92
N GLY A 41 -18.77 -0.96 3.83
CA GLY A 41 -19.18 0.45 3.86
C GLY A 41 -18.16 1.36 4.56
N GLU A 42 -16.90 0.93 4.62
CA GLU A 42 -15.81 1.72 5.20
C GLU A 42 -15.49 2.90 4.29
N GLN A 43 -15.17 4.05 4.89
CA GLN A 43 -14.86 5.26 4.14
C GLN A 43 -13.38 5.41 3.78
N TYR A 44 -12.52 4.51 4.29
CA TYR A 44 -11.11 4.51 3.98
C TYR A 44 -10.80 3.73 2.70
N ARG A 45 -9.63 3.99 2.11
CA ARG A 45 -9.09 3.21 0.97
C ARG A 45 -7.59 2.98 1.10
N TYR A 46 -7.10 1.89 0.51
CA TYR A 46 -5.68 1.59 0.42
C TYR A 46 -5.06 2.12 -0.88
N ILE A 47 -3.81 2.56 -0.80
CA ILE A 47 -2.94 2.86 -1.95
C ILE A 47 -1.58 2.19 -1.75
N ALA A 48 -0.91 1.89 -2.86
CA ALA A 48 0.49 1.47 -2.87
C ALA A 48 1.35 2.61 -3.40
N VAL A 49 2.44 2.93 -2.69
CA VAL A 49 3.42 3.96 -3.06
C VAL A 49 4.78 3.27 -3.20
N PRO A 50 5.52 3.47 -4.30
CA PRO A 50 6.90 3.00 -4.39
C PRO A 50 7.74 3.68 -3.30
N ASP A 51 8.43 2.88 -2.49
CA ASP A 51 9.40 3.37 -1.52
C ASP A 51 10.68 3.81 -2.28
N PRO A 52 11.00 5.12 -2.27
CA PRO A 52 12.17 5.65 -2.96
C PRO A 52 13.49 5.24 -2.29
N ASP A 53 13.51 4.87 -1.02
CA ASP A 53 14.73 4.48 -0.32
C ASP A 53 15.08 3.00 -0.58
N ALA A 54 14.13 2.23 -1.11
CA ALA A 54 14.32 0.81 -1.42
C ALA A 54 14.90 0.53 -2.82
N VAL A 55 15.12 1.54 -3.66
CA VAL A 55 15.85 1.34 -4.94
C VAL A 55 17.36 1.34 -4.76
N ASP A 56 17.89 1.91 -3.68
CA ASP A 56 19.34 1.96 -3.42
C ASP A 56 19.92 0.65 -2.87
N THR A 57 19.10 -0.25 -2.32
CA THR A 57 19.56 -1.53 -1.77
C THR A 57 19.72 -2.64 -2.80
N ALA A 58 19.19 -2.48 -4.02
CA ALA A 58 19.28 -3.49 -5.09
C ALA A 58 20.51 -3.35 -6.01
N SER A 59 21.31 -2.28 -5.85
CA SER A 59 22.51 -2.03 -6.68
C SER A 59 23.83 -2.43 -6.01
N GLN A 60 23.78 -3.12 -4.87
CA GLN A 60 24.97 -3.67 -4.20
C GLN A 60 24.86 -5.19 -4.03
N SER A 61 24.99 -5.93 -5.12
CA SER A 61 25.26 -7.38 -5.09
C SER A 61 25.88 -7.85 -6.40
#